data_AF-Q2NBY0-F1
#
_entry.id   AF-Q2NBY0-F1
#
_cell.length_a   1.000
_cell.length_b   1.000
_cell.length_c   1.000
_cell.angle_alpha   90.00
_cell.angle_beta   90.00
_cell.angle_gamma   90.00
#
_symmetry.space_group_name_H-M   'P 1'
#
loop_
_entity.id
_entity.type
_entity.pdbx_description
1 polymer ?
#
loop_
_entity_poly.entity_id
_entity_poly.type
_entity_poly.pdbx_seq_one_letter_code
_entity_poly.pdbx_strand_id
1 'polypeptide(L)'
;MLEFPRWKKIWLWAITLAVMLAAVPSLLSTTSIRWPDALPSPTVNLGLDLAGGSHILLEAEASQVRAQRLENMEEAVRNAMRSAEPRIRIGDVSTADGQLSFMLDDSGDIDRARELLTPLMNGQGLTREWELTLVDTSRVVLSPTQDGLEQAVTDAMDSATEVVRKRIDELGTREPTIIRQGDTRIVVQVPGLQDPDQLKELLGQTAKLEFKMVDETALPSDVEQGIAPPGSQIFPYAAGSAQEGLSVAVRRLGGIRGDSLIGAQQSFDPQTNEPVVTIQFDQQGGQRFAQLSTQNVGKLFAIILDGEVLSTPSFNEPILGGSAQISGSFTVDSANALAISLRSGALPVDLAVVEERTVGPDLGADSIRSGLLAMAIGSIAVIGLMVATYGRFGIYATAALVINVIMILGIMAVMNTTLTLPGIAGFVLTVGAAVDANVLINERIREERKRGRRVIAAVENGYREASRAIYDANVTNFIAGVLLFLFGSGPIRGFAVVLIIGLFTSVFTAVTLTRLWVAGWLRKARPSELYV
;
A
#
# COMPACT_ATOMS: atom_id res chain seq x y z
N MET A 1 40.49 11.56 -25.26
CA MET A 1 39.50 10.83 -24.42
C MET A 1 40.12 9.86 -23.40
N LEU A 2 41.41 9.52 -23.49
CA LEU A 2 42.11 8.66 -22.50
C LEU A 2 42.78 9.45 -21.34
N GLU A 3 42.42 10.73 -21.21
CA GLU A 3 42.89 11.65 -20.17
C GLU A 3 41.81 11.88 -19.13
N PHE A 4 41.99 11.27 -17.95
CA PHE A 4 41.13 11.48 -16.80
C PHE A 4 41.84 12.40 -15.80
N PRO A 5 41.32 13.62 -15.54
CA PRO A 5 41.78 14.46 -14.45
C PRO A 5 41.72 13.71 -13.12
N ARG A 6 42.67 13.98 -12.21
CA ARG A 6 42.75 13.29 -10.90
C ARG A 6 41.44 13.41 -10.11
N TRP A 7 40.81 14.59 -10.13
CA TRP A 7 39.52 14.81 -9.46
C TRP A 7 38.41 13.90 -10.02
N LYS A 8 38.31 13.72 -11.34
CA LYS A 8 37.33 12.82 -11.96
C LYS A 8 37.57 11.36 -11.56
N LYS A 9 38.82 10.93 -11.44
CA LYS A 9 39.15 9.57 -10.98
C LYS A 9 38.70 9.34 -9.54
N ILE A 10 38.99 10.29 -8.65
CA ILE A 10 38.60 10.23 -7.23
C ILE A 10 37.08 10.18 -7.13
N TRP A 11 36.38 11.05 -7.86
CA TRP A 11 34.92 11.09 -7.86
C TRP A 11 34.28 9.79 -8.36
N LEU A 12 34.78 9.22 -9.47
CA LEU A 12 34.28 7.94 -9.98
C LEU A 12 34.47 6.81 -8.97
N TRP A 13 35.65 6.71 -8.34
CA TRP A 13 35.90 5.71 -7.30
C TRP A 13 35.07 5.93 -6.04
N ALA A 14 34.85 7.19 -5.64
CA ALA A 14 34.01 7.52 -4.50
C ALA A 14 32.56 7.07 -4.73
N ILE A 15 32.01 7.30 -5.92
CA ILE A 15 30.67 6.83 -6.28
C ILE A 15 30.60 5.31 -6.28
N THR A 16 31.54 4.63 -6.96
CA THR A 16 31.57 3.18 -7.00
C THR A 16 31.64 2.60 -5.60
N LEU A 17 32.51 3.15 -4.74
CA LEU A 17 32.68 2.67 -3.36
C LEU A 17 31.45 2.96 -2.50
N ALA A 18 30.83 4.14 -2.61
CA ALA A 18 29.62 4.47 -1.86
C ALA A 18 28.46 3.53 -2.21
N VAL A 19 28.24 3.26 -3.49
CA VAL A 19 27.19 2.33 -3.94
C VAL A 19 27.51 0.90 -3.50
N MET A 20 28.76 0.45 -3.62
CA MET A 20 29.16 -0.89 -3.15
C MET A 20 29.02 -1.03 -1.63
N LEU A 21 29.35 0.01 -0.85
CA LEU A 21 29.19 0.01 0.61
C LEU A 21 27.71 -0.14 1.00
N ALA A 22 26.79 0.46 0.25
CA ALA A 22 25.36 0.28 0.48
C ALA A 22 24.87 -1.16 0.20
N ALA A 23 25.61 -1.96 -0.57
CA ALA A 23 25.30 -3.38 -0.79
C ALA A 23 25.74 -4.28 0.38
N VAL A 24 26.69 -3.83 1.21
CA VAL A 24 27.33 -4.65 2.25
C VAL A 24 26.33 -5.15 3.32
N PRO A 25 25.39 -4.35 3.85
CA PRO A 25 24.40 -4.83 4.81
C PRO A 25 23.55 -5.98 4.25
N SER A 26 23.14 -5.88 2.98
CA SER A 26 22.39 -6.93 2.28
C SER A 26 23.20 -8.22 2.07
N LEU A 27 24.51 -8.12 1.91
CA LEU A 27 25.38 -9.30 1.80
C LEU A 27 25.60 -9.93 3.19
N LEU A 28 25.79 -9.10 4.21
CA LEU A 28 26.04 -9.55 5.58
C LEU A 28 24.81 -10.11 6.28
N SER A 29 23.59 -9.72 5.88
CA SER A 29 22.34 -10.27 6.44
C SER A 29 22.19 -11.78 6.24
N THR A 30 22.95 -12.36 5.31
CA THR A 30 23.01 -13.82 5.09
C THR A 30 24.12 -14.53 5.89
N THR A 31 24.93 -13.76 6.63
CA THR A 31 26.05 -14.26 7.45
C THR A 31 25.84 -13.96 8.93
N SER A 32 26.51 -14.69 9.83
CA SER A 32 26.42 -14.50 11.29
C SER A 32 27.15 -13.24 11.80
N ILE A 33 27.62 -12.37 10.92
CA ILE A 33 28.40 -11.16 11.25
C ILE A 33 27.43 -10.01 11.51
N ARG A 34 27.47 -9.43 12.71
CA ARG A 34 26.61 -8.30 13.10
C ARG A 34 27.06 -6.99 12.44
N TRP A 35 26.12 -6.31 11.79
CA TRP A 35 26.30 -4.94 11.29
C TRP A 35 26.31 -3.95 12.46
N PRO A 36 27.15 -2.89 12.45
CA PRO A 36 27.13 -1.88 13.51
C PRO A 36 25.80 -1.11 13.54
N ASP A 37 25.13 -1.07 14.69
CA ASP A 37 23.81 -0.41 14.87
C ASP A 37 23.81 1.10 14.56
N ALA A 38 24.98 1.74 14.57
CA ALA A 38 25.14 3.16 14.30
C ALA A 38 25.15 3.52 12.79
N LEU A 39 25.23 2.52 11.89
CA LEU A 39 25.27 2.73 10.45
C LEU A 39 23.92 2.39 9.80
N PRO A 40 23.48 3.14 8.77
CA PRO A 40 22.31 2.76 7.99
C PRO A 40 22.45 1.31 7.51
N SER A 41 21.38 0.53 7.64
CA SER A 41 21.31 -0.87 7.21
C SER A 41 20.33 -1.04 6.04
N PRO A 42 20.58 -0.42 4.87
CA PRO A 42 19.77 -0.68 3.69
C PRO A 42 19.90 -2.15 3.32
N THR A 43 18.80 -2.91 3.45
CA THR A 43 18.73 -4.31 3.06
C THR A 43 17.81 -4.45 1.86
N VAL A 44 18.17 -5.30 0.91
CA VAL A 44 17.27 -5.68 -0.18
C VAL A 44 16.08 -6.45 0.41
N ASN A 45 14.87 -5.96 0.17
CA ASN A 45 13.65 -6.64 0.61
C ASN A 45 13.40 -7.87 -0.27
N LEU A 46 12.98 -8.98 0.31
CA LEU A 46 12.65 -10.19 -0.44
C LEU A 46 11.15 -10.21 -0.73
N GLY A 47 10.79 -10.50 -1.98
CA GLY A 47 9.40 -10.60 -2.40
C GLY A 47 8.76 -11.91 -1.92
N LEU A 48 7.44 -11.99 -2.05
CA LEU A 48 6.64 -13.16 -1.66
C LEU A 48 7.20 -14.49 -2.19
N ASP A 49 7.62 -14.51 -3.45
CA ASP A 49 8.16 -15.72 -4.10
C ASP A 49 9.47 -16.22 -3.47
N LEU A 50 10.19 -15.36 -2.75
CA LEU A 50 11.51 -15.65 -2.16
C LEU A 50 11.43 -15.80 -0.64
N ALA A 51 10.66 -14.95 0.03
CA ALA A 51 10.47 -14.97 1.48
C ALA A 51 9.38 -15.95 1.93
N GLY A 52 8.54 -16.44 1.01
CA GLY A 52 7.25 -17.02 1.35
C GLY A 52 6.28 -15.95 1.85
N GLY A 53 5.03 -16.33 2.09
CA GLY A 53 4.02 -15.47 2.71
C GLY A 53 2.61 -15.70 2.16
N SER A 54 1.73 -14.74 2.41
CA SER A 54 0.31 -14.79 2.04
C SER A 54 -0.04 -13.81 0.91
N HIS A 55 -0.84 -14.27 -0.03
CA HIS A 55 -1.47 -13.48 -1.10
C HIS A 55 -2.99 -13.62 -0.98
N ILE A 56 -3.68 -12.49 -0.86
CA ILE A 56 -5.13 -12.42 -0.71
C ILE A 56 -5.67 -11.42 -1.74
N LEU A 57 -6.72 -11.84 -2.46
CA LEU A 57 -7.53 -10.97 -3.31
C LEU A 57 -8.85 -10.67 -2.59
N LEU A 58 -9.06 -9.40 -2.29
CA LEU A 58 -10.27 -8.88 -1.67
C LEU A 58 -11.16 -8.25 -2.74
N GLU A 59 -12.47 -8.41 -2.62
CA GLU A 59 -13.47 -7.77 -3.49
C GLU A 59 -14.52 -7.06 -2.63
N ALA A 60 -14.78 -5.79 -2.96
CA ALA A 60 -15.83 -4.99 -2.33
C ALA A 60 -17.17 -5.18 -3.04
N GLU A 61 -18.25 -5.16 -2.26
CA GLU A 61 -19.60 -5.21 -2.81
C GLU A 61 -20.13 -3.79 -3.12
N ALA A 62 -20.28 -3.47 -4.41
CA ALA A 62 -20.74 -2.13 -4.84
C ALA A 62 -22.16 -1.77 -4.34
N SER A 63 -22.98 -2.77 -4.00
CA SER A 63 -24.32 -2.57 -3.42
C SER A 63 -24.25 -1.87 -2.04
N GLN A 64 -23.21 -2.16 -1.25
CA GLN A 64 -23.02 -1.59 0.08
C GLN A 64 -22.66 -0.11 0.00
N VAL A 65 -21.79 0.28 -0.95
CA VAL A 65 -21.48 1.71 -1.22
C VAL A 65 -22.78 2.48 -1.50
N ARG A 66 -23.66 1.90 -2.32
CA ARG A 66 -24.95 2.52 -2.66
C ARG A 66 -25.84 2.67 -1.44
N ALA A 67 -25.96 1.63 -0.61
CA ALA A 67 -26.77 1.67 0.62
C ALA A 67 -26.25 2.73 1.61
N GLN A 68 -24.94 2.77 1.84
CA GLN A 68 -24.32 3.74 2.76
C GLN A 68 -24.51 5.19 2.27
N ARG A 69 -24.45 5.43 0.96
CA ARG A 69 -24.74 6.76 0.39
C ARG A 69 -26.18 7.19 0.59
N LEU A 70 -27.15 6.28 0.43
CA LEU A 70 -28.57 6.57 0.67
C LEU A 70 -28.82 6.93 2.13
N GLU A 71 -28.18 6.22 3.07
CA GLU A 71 -28.27 6.51 4.50
C GLU A 71 -27.67 7.89 4.83
N ASN A 72 -26.47 8.18 4.32
CA ASN A 72 -25.82 9.49 4.54
C ASN A 72 -26.65 10.64 3.94
N MET A 73 -27.26 10.42 2.76
CA MET A 73 -28.15 11.39 2.13
C MET A 73 -29.45 11.57 2.92
N GLU A 74 -30.04 10.49 3.47
CA GLU A 74 -31.21 10.59 4.36
C GLU A 74 -30.89 11.50 5.56
N GLU A 75 -29.75 11.28 6.20
CA GLU A 75 -29.34 12.07 7.36
C GLU A 75 -29.10 13.54 6.99
N ALA A 76 -28.42 13.80 5.88
CA ALA A 76 -28.18 15.15 5.37
C ALA A 76 -29.49 15.87 5.03
N VAL A 77 -30.42 15.22 4.33
CA VAL A 77 -31.75 15.75 4.01
C VAL A 77 -32.51 16.07 5.29
N ARG A 78 -32.56 15.13 6.23
CA ARG A 78 -33.29 15.32 7.49
C ARG A 78 -32.72 16.48 8.30
N ASN A 79 -31.40 16.63 8.35
CA ASN A 79 -30.74 17.73 9.03
C ASN A 79 -30.96 19.07 8.32
N ALA A 80 -30.90 19.12 7.00
CA ALA A 80 -31.18 20.32 6.20
C ALA A 80 -32.62 20.81 6.41
N MET A 81 -33.61 19.90 6.37
CA MET A 81 -35.02 20.27 6.58
C MET A 81 -35.31 20.74 8.01
N ARG A 82 -34.66 20.12 9.02
CA ARG A 82 -34.80 20.53 10.43
C ARG A 82 -34.17 21.88 10.73
N SER A 83 -33.04 22.21 10.10
CA SER A 83 -32.27 23.44 10.33
C SER A 83 -32.77 24.63 9.50
N ALA A 84 -33.64 24.39 8.52
CA ALA A 84 -34.28 25.45 7.77
C ALA A 84 -35.10 26.39 8.68
N GLU A 85 -35.10 27.69 8.38
CA GLU A 85 -35.91 28.70 9.07
C GLU A 85 -36.87 29.36 8.08
N PRO A 86 -38.21 29.23 8.24
CA PRO A 86 -38.92 28.32 9.16
C PRO A 86 -38.73 26.83 8.82
N ARG A 87 -38.82 25.96 9.83
CA ARG A 87 -38.57 24.52 9.71
C ARG A 87 -39.50 23.87 8.69
N ILE A 88 -38.90 23.16 7.72
CA ILE A 88 -39.63 22.36 6.75
C ILE A 88 -39.97 21.01 7.39
N ARG A 89 -41.25 20.66 7.39
CA ARG A 89 -41.71 19.37 7.92
C ARG A 89 -41.80 18.36 6.78
N ILE A 90 -41.25 17.18 7.04
CA ILE A 90 -41.27 16.06 6.11
C ILE A 90 -41.90 14.87 6.82
N GLY A 91 -42.66 14.08 6.05
CA GLY A 91 -43.20 12.80 6.46
C GLY A 91 -42.12 11.71 6.49
N ASP A 92 -42.57 10.46 6.33
CA ASP A 92 -41.64 9.32 6.31
C ASP A 92 -40.68 9.39 5.13
N VAL A 93 -39.45 8.99 5.42
CA VAL A 93 -38.36 8.91 4.44
C VAL A 93 -38.11 7.44 4.15
N SER A 94 -38.06 7.09 2.86
CA SER A 94 -37.82 5.73 2.38
C SER A 94 -36.59 5.70 1.48
N THR A 95 -35.74 4.69 1.66
CA THR A 95 -34.54 4.42 0.84
C THR A 95 -34.74 3.21 -0.08
N ALA A 96 -35.99 2.79 -0.31
CA ALA A 96 -36.32 1.65 -1.15
C ALA A 96 -35.90 1.85 -2.62
N ASP A 97 -35.70 0.75 -3.34
CA ASP A 97 -35.38 0.73 -4.77
C ASP A 97 -34.09 1.48 -5.17
N GLY A 98 -33.19 1.71 -4.21
CA GLY A 98 -31.94 2.42 -4.45
C GLY A 98 -32.11 3.93 -4.64
N GLN A 99 -33.26 4.48 -4.22
CA GLN A 99 -33.58 5.90 -4.29
C GLN A 99 -34.03 6.40 -2.91
N LEU A 100 -33.77 7.66 -2.62
CA LEU A 100 -34.26 8.30 -1.41
C LEU A 100 -35.53 9.09 -1.74
N SER A 101 -36.64 8.77 -1.08
CA SER A 101 -37.92 9.45 -1.27
C SER A 101 -38.49 9.94 0.05
N PHE A 102 -39.10 11.13 0.02
CA PHE A 102 -39.80 11.69 1.17
C PHE A 102 -40.93 12.62 0.71
N MET A 103 -41.90 12.83 1.60
CA MET A 103 -43.03 13.73 1.35
C MET A 103 -42.89 15.00 2.18
N LEU A 104 -43.13 16.14 1.57
CA LEU A 104 -43.26 17.44 2.24
C LEU A 104 -44.68 17.56 2.82
N ASP A 105 -44.79 18.02 4.07
CA ASP A 105 -46.09 18.28 4.70
C ASP A 105 -46.81 19.46 4.03
N ASP A 106 -46.05 20.46 3.58
CA ASP A 106 -46.54 21.62 2.83
C ASP A 106 -45.92 21.65 1.42
N SER A 107 -46.78 21.59 0.39
CA SER A 107 -46.36 21.72 -1.00
C SER A 107 -45.73 23.08 -1.35
N GLY A 108 -46.00 24.13 -0.56
CA GLY A 108 -45.37 25.45 -0.73
C GLY A 108 -43.87 25.46 -0.45
N ASP A 109 -43.35 24.46 0.27
CA ASP A 109 -41.93 24.37 0.64
C ASP A 109 -41.05 23.71 -0.43
N ILE A 110 -41.60 23.27 -1.57
CA ILE A 110 -40.83 22.56 -2.62
C ILE A 110 -39.61 23.36 -3.11
N ASP A 111 -39.80 24.63 -3.43
CA ASP A 111 -38.71 25.44 -4.01
C ASP A 111 -37.61 25.70 -2.96
N ARG A 112 -38.01 25.93 -1.70
CA ARG A 112 -37.09 26.05 -0.56
C ARG A 112 -36.33 24.75 -0.30
N ALA A 113 -37.03 23.63 -0.34
CA ALA A 113 -36.42 22.31 -0.18
C ALA A 113 -35.44 22.03 -1.33
N ARG A 114 -35.79 22.33 -2.58
CA ARG A 114 -34.89 22.18 -3.73
C ARG A 114 -33.62 23.02 -3.59
N GLU A 115 -33.76 24.27 -3.14
CA GLU A 115 -32.61 25.16 -2.91
C GLU A 115 -31.66 24.59 -1.85
N LEU A 116 -32.19 24.08 -0.74
CA LEU A 116 -31.40 23.45 0.33
C LEU A 116 -30.74 22.13 -0.09
N LEU A 117 -31.36 21.38 -1.00
CA LEU A 117 -30.81 20.11 -1.49
C LEU A 117 -29.78 20.27 -2.60
N THR A 118 -29.84 21.35 -3.37
CA THR A 118 -28.90 21.63 -4.47
C THR A 118 -27.42 21.47 -4.07
N PRO A 119 -26.92 22.02 -2.94
CA PRO A 119 -25.54 21.82 -2.51
C PRO A 119 -25.23 20.38 -2.08
N LEU A 120 -26.22 19.60 -1.65
CA LEU A 120 -26.03 18.18 -1.27
C LEU A 120 -26.00 17.26 -2.51
N MET A 121 -26.59 17.69 -3.62
CA MET A 121 -26.67 16.90 -4.86
C MET A 121 -25.45 17.04 -5.77
N ASN A 122 -24.70 18.14 -5.61
CA ASN A 122 -23.51 18.43 -6.40
C ASN A 122 -22.28 17.90 -5.65
N GLY A 123 -21.52 17.03 -6.30
CA GLY A 123 -20.30 16.45 -5.74
C GLY A 123 -19.13 17.43 -5.73
N GLN A 124 -17.93 16.90 -5.46
CA GLN A 124 -16.71 17.68 -5.69
C GLN A 124 -16.49 17.90 -7.20
N GLY A 125 -16.49 19.16 -7.63
CA GLY A 125 -16.22 19.54 -9.03
C GLY A 125 -17.49 19.75 -9.86
N LEU A 126 -17.48 19.25 -11.11
CA LEU A 126 -18.58 19.40 -12.09
C LEU A 126 -19.50 18.17 -12.16
N THR A 127 -19.19 17.12 -11.40
CA THR A 127 -19.93 15.85 -11.41
C THR A 127 -21.20 15.97 -10.58
N ARG A 128 -22.35 15.75 -11.22
CA ARG A 128 -23.64 15.70 -10.54
C ARG A 128 -23.81 14.33 -9.92
N GLU A 129 -23.83 14.25 -8.60
CA GLU A 129 -23.91 13.00 -7.86
C GLU A 129 -25.34 12.47 -7.68
N TRP A 130 -26.31 13.38 -7.62
CA TRP A 130 -27.71 13.06 -7.40
C TRP A 130 -28.63 13.79 -8.37
N GLU A 131 -29.67 13.09 -8.81
CA GLU A 131 -30.77 13.63 -9.57
C GLU A 131 -31.99 13.78 -8.68
N LEU A 132 -32.64 14.94 -8.74
CA LEU A 132 -33.88 15.22 -8.03
C LEU A 132 -35.02 15.18 -9.02
N THR A 133 -35.98 14.30 -8.77
CA THR A 133 -37.24 14.20 -9.49
C THR A 133 -38.40 14.48 -8.53
N LEU A 134 -39.41 15.17 -9.05
CA LEU A 134 -40.68 15.35 -8.36
C LEU A 134 -41.67 14.41 -9.02
N VAL A 135 -42.20 13.47 -8.25
CA VAL A 135 -43.22 12.53 -8.77
C VAL A 135 -44.58 13.22 -8.77
N ASP A 136 -44.89 13.94 -7.69
CA ASP A 136 -46.15 14.67 -7.47
C ASP A 136 -45.87 16.09 -6.91
N THR A 137 -46.92 16.80 -6.42
CA THR A 137 -46.81 18.13 -5.80
C THR A 137 -46.22 18.15 -4.38
N SER A 138 -45.87 17.00 -3.80
CA SER A 138 -45.29 16.95 -2.44
C SER A 138 -44.23 15.87 -2.26
N ARG A 139 -44.08 14.93 -3.20
CA ARG A 139 -43.13 13.83 -3.12
C ARG A 139 -41.85 14.17 -3.88
N VAL A 140 -40.74 14.24 -3.14
CA VAL A 140 -39.39 14.44 -3.66
C VAL A 140 -38.68 13.09 -3.72
N VAL A 141 -38.01 12.81 -4.84
CA VAL A 141 -37.20 11.61 -5.04
C VAL A 141 -35.79 12.02 -5.45
N LEU A 142 -34.80 11.46 -4.78
CA LEU A 142 -33.38 11.64 -5.03
C LEU A 142 -32.78 10.31 -5.51
N SER A 143 -32.26 10.29 -6.73
CA SER A 143 -31.65 9.12 -7.35
C SER A 143 -30.15 9.34 -7.54
N PRO A 144 -29.28 8.39 -7.17
CA PRO A 144 -27.86 8.50 -7.46
C PRO A 144 -27.61 8.37 -8.97
N THR A 145 -26.72 9.20 -9.52
CA THR A 145 -26.29 9.11 -10.93
C THR A 145 -25.30 7.97 -11.13
N GLN A 146 -25.10 7.50 -12.38
CA GLN A 146 -24.09 6.46 -12.68
C GLN A 146 -22.68 6.98 -12.41
N ASP A 147 -22.32 8.14 -12.96
CA ASP A 147 -21.01 8.76 -12.75
C ASP A 147 -20.73 9.00 -11.25
N GLY A 148 -21.74 9.45 -10.51
CA GLY A 148 -21.63 9.65 -9.07
C GLY A 148 -21.44 8.34 -8.29
N LEU A 149 -22.01 7.23 -8.78
CA LEU A 149 -21.82 5.92 -8.17
C LEU A 149 -20.42 5.36 -8.47
N GLU A 150 -19.95 5.47 -9.71
CA GLU A 150 -18.60 5.02 -10.10
C GLU A 150 -17.50 5.77 -9.34
N GLN A 151 -17.65 7.09 -9.20
CA GLN A 151 -16.73 7.90 -8.40
C GLN A 151 -16.76 7.46 -6.94
N ALA A 152 -17.95 7.26 -6.36
CA ALA A 152 -18.06 6.83 -4.97
C ALA A 152 -17.47 5.43 -4.73
N VAL A 153 -17.61 4.50 -5.67
CA VAL A 153 -16.94 3.19 -5.60
C VAL A 153 -15.43 3.39 -5.63
N THR A 154 -14.91 4.26 -6.51
CA THR A 154 -13.48 4.56 -6.57
C THR A 154 -12.97 5.16 -5.26
N ASP A 155 -13.66 6.15 -4.70
CA ASP A 155 -13.28 6.79 -3.43
C ASP A 155 -13.32 5.78 -2.26
N ALA A 156 -14.32 4.89 -2.25
CA ALA A 156 -14.43 3.83 -1.27
C ALA A 156 -13.27 2.82 -1.39
N MET A 157 -12.88 2.44 -2.61
CA MET A 157 -11.78 1.52 -2.84
C MET A 157 -10.42 2.12 -2.50
N ASP A 158 -10.20 3.40 -2.79
CA ASP A 158 -8.98 4.11 -2.43
C ASP A 158 -8.86 4.24 -0.90
N SER A 159 -9.97 4.58 -0.23
CA SER A 159 -10.05 4.62 1.23
C SER A 159 -9.82 3.23 1.85
N ALA A 160 -10.45 2.18 1.31
CA ALA A 160 -10.24 0.80 1.76
C ALA A 160 -8.78 0.36 1.59
N THR A 161 -8.13 0.74 0.48
CA THR A 161 -6.71 0.46 0.23
C THR A 161 -5.82 1.10 1.31
N GLU A 162 -6.09 2.34 1.71
CA GLU A 162 -5.34 3.02 2.77
C GLU A 162 -5.60 2.43 4.16
N VAL A 163 -6.84 2.00 4.46
CA VAL A 163 -7.15 1.29 5.71
C VAL A 163 -6.40 -0.04 5.77
N VAL A 164 -6.46 -0.84 4.69
CA VAL A 164 -5.72 -2.11 4.57
C VAL A 164 -4.21 -1.88 4.75
N ARG A 165 -3.66 -0.81 4.18
CA ARG A 165 -2.25 -0.44 4.36
C ARG A 165 -1.92 -0.17 5.83
N LYS A 166 -2.68 0.70 6.49
CA LYS A 166 -2.48 1.01 7.92
C LYS A 166 -2.53 -0.25 8.80
N ARG A 167 -3.46 -1.17 8.54
CA ARG A 167 -3.58 -2.43 9.31
C ARG A 167 -2.36 -3.32 9.15
N ILE A 168 -1.82 -3.44 7.94
CA ILE A 168 -0.67 -4.30 7.69
C ILE A 168 0.63 -3.66 8.19
N ASP A 169 0.74 -2.33 8.13
CA ASP A 169 1.89 -1.60 8.67
C ASP A 169 2.03 -1.82 10.19
N GLU A 170 0.91 -1.91 10.92
CA GLU A 170 0.88 -2.22 12.37
C GLU A 170 1.38 -3.64 12.70
N LEU A 171 1.35 -4.58 11.74
CA LEU A 171 1.93 -5.92 11.92
C LEU A 171 3.47 -5.91 11.89
N GLY A 172 4.11 -4.79 11.55
CA GLY A 172 5.57 -4.68 11.46
C GLY A 172 6.16 -5.55 10.35
N THR A 173 5.36 -5.90 9.34
CA THR A 173 5.79 -6.75 8.22
C THR A 173 6.69 -5.99 7.25
N ARG A 174 7.56 -6.71 6.52
CA ARG A 174 8.45 -6.11 5.53
C ARG A 174 7.65 -5.78 4.27
N GLU A 175 7.26 -4.51 4.14
CA GLU A 175 6.70 -3.85 2.95
C GLU A 175 5.65 -4.69 2.19
N PRO A 176 4.37 -4.66 2.64
CA PRO A 176 3.30 -5.33 1.92
C PRO A 176 3.08 -4.69 0.54
N THR A 177 2.76 -5.52 -0.45
CA THR A 177 2.31 -5.03 -1.74
C THR A 177 0.79 -4.98 -1.74
N ILE A 178 0.24 -3.77 -1.77
CA ILE A 178 -1.20 -3.52 -1.77
C ILE A 178 -1.54 -2.74 -3.02
N ILE A 179 -2.25 -3.38 -3.94
CA ILE A 179 -2.54 -2.84 -5.27
C ILE A 179 -4.01 -3.03 -5.58
N ARG A 180 -4.69 -1.97 -6.02
CA ARG A 180 -6.03 -2.06 -6.58
C ARG A 180 -5.99 -2.80 -7.92
N GLN A 181 -6.81 -3.85 -8.06
CA GLN A 181 -6.93 -4.66 -9.28
C GLN A 181 -8.32 -4.47 -9.88
N GLY A 182 -8.44 -3.66 -10.93
CA GLY A 182 -9.74 -3.30 -11.51
C GLY A 182 -10.54 -2.37 -10.59
N ASP A 183 -11.86 -2.35 -10.76
CA ASP A 183 -12.68 -1.31 -10.11
C ASP A 183 -13.02 -1.63 -8.67
N THR A 184 -13.19 -2.91 -8.30
CA THR A 184 -13.74 -3.35 -6.99
C THR A 184 -12.83 -4.30 -6.23
N ARG A 185 -11.59 -4.56 -6.68
CA ARG A 185 -10.71 -5.54 -6.02
C ARG A 185 -9.40 -4.94 -5.52
N ILE A 186 -8.88 -5.51 -4.44
CA ILE A 186 -7.60 -5.16 -3.82
C ILE A 186 -6.77 -6.44 -3.69
N VAL A 187 -5.59 -6.44 -4.28
CA VAL A 187 -4.57 -7.46 -4.09
C VAL A 187 -3.70 -7.06 -2.90
N VAL A 188 -3.56 -7.99 -1.95
CA VAL A 188 -2.70 -7.84 -0.79
C VAL A 188 -1.69 -8.98 -0.78
N GLN A 189 -0.40 -8.64 -0.71
CA GLN A 189 0.69 -9.59 -0.58
C GLN A 189 1.56 -9.20 0.60
N VAL A 190 1.71 -10.10 1.56
CA VAL A 190 2.48 -9.87 2.78
C VAL A 190 3.62 -10.89 2.85
N PRO A 191 4.85 -10.49 2.46
CA PRO A 191 6.00 -11.37 2.55
C PRO A 191 6.33 -11.77 4.00
N GLY A 192 6.67 -13.04 4.21
CA GLY A 192 7.06 -13.59 5.51
C GLY A 192 5.90 -13.91 6.46
N LEU A 193 4.65 -13.51 6.14
CA LEU A 193 3.47 -13.88 6.92
C LEU A 193 2.98 -15.26 6.50
N GLN A 194 3.22 -16.28 7.32
CA GLN A 194 2.96 -17.68 6.96
C GLN A 194 1.50 -18.09 7.14
N ASP A 195 0.78 -17.41 8.04
CA ASP A 195 -0.61 -17.71 8.37
C ASP A 195 -1.55 -16.71 7.67
N PRO A 196 -2.25 -17.12 6.60
CA PRO A 196 -3.22 -16.28 5.93
C PRO A 196 -4.48 -16.05 6.78
N ASP A 197 -4.81 -16.91 7.75
CA ASP A 197 -6.05 -16.78 8.53
C ASP A 197 -5.98 -15.56 9.46
N GLN A 198 -4.84 -15.31 10.09
CA GLN A 198 -4.61 -14.09 10.87
C GLN A 198 -4.74 -12.83 10.01
N LEU A 199 -4.25 -12.88 8.76
CA LEU A 199 -4.39 -11.75 7.83
C LEU A 199 -5.85 -11.54 7.43
N LYS A 200 -6.59 -12.63 7.19
CA LYS A 200 -8.03 -12.56 6.88
C LYS A 200 -8.82 -11.97 8.02
N GLU A 201 -8.55 -12.39 9.26
CA GLU A 201 -9.25 -11.88 10.43
C GLU A 201 -9.01 -10.36 10.58
N LEU A 202 -7.77 -9.91 10.40
CA LEU A 202 -7.44 -8.49 10.48
C LEU A 202 -7.99 -7.66 9.32
N LEU A 203 -8.00 -8.20 8.10
CA LEU A 203 -8.45 -7.46 6.91
C LEU A 203 -9.96 -7.57 6.68
N GLY A 204 -10.59 -8.64 7.15
CA GLY A 204 -12.02 -8.90 7.00
C GLY A 204 -12.89 -8.20 8.05
N GLN A 205 -12.32 -7.72 9.16
CA GLN A 205 -13.06 -6.93 10.15
C GLN A 205 -13.36 -5.52 9.62
N THR A 206 -14.61 -5.13 9.49
CA THR A 206 -14.96 -3.78 9.00
C THR A 206 -14.58 -2.71 10.02
N ALA A 207 -14.61 -3.03 11.31
CA ALA A 207 -14.30 -2.11 12.41
C ALA A 207 -15.27 -0.93 12.49
N LYS A 208 -16.53 -1.14 12.09
CA LYS A 208 -17.59 -0.12 12.12
C LYS A 208 -18.00 0.14 13.56
N LEU A 209 -17.33 1.11 14.18
CA LEU A 209 -17.64 1.60 15.52
C LEU A 209 -18.76 2.63 15.47
N GLU A 210 -19.81 2.42 16.27
CA GLU A 210 -20.92 3.35 16.44
C GLU A 210 -21.26 3.54 17.92
N PHE A 211 -21.45 4.79 18.33
CA PHE A 211 -22.00 5.18 19.62
C PHE A 211 -23.45 5.61 19.41
N LYS A 212 -24.41 4.80 19.86
CA LYS A 212 -25.85 5.08 19.70
C LYS A 212 -26.53 5.16 21.05
N MET A 213 -27.49 6.06 21.21
CA MET A 213 -28.28 6.15 22.45
C MET A 213 -29.18 4.93 22.59
N VAL A 214 -29.22 4.33 23.78
CA VAL A 214 -30.17 3.25 24.08
C VAL A 214 -31.58 3.83 24.11
N ASP A 215 -32.54 3.12 23.51
CA ASP A 215 -33.94 3.50 23.55
C ASP A 215 -34.64 2.88 24.75
N GLU A 216 -34.63 3.59 25.88
CA GLU A 216 -35.27 3.17 27.13
C GLU A 216 -36.80 3.07 27.03
N THR A 217 -37.40 3.57 25.94
CA THR A 217 -38.85 3.43 25.71
C THR A 217 -39.24 2.09 25.08
N ALA A 218 -38.26 1.29 24.64
CA ALA A 218 -38.49 -0.02 24.07
C ALA A 218 -38.91 -1.03 25.16
N LEU A 219 -39.99 -1.77 24.90
CA LEU A 219 -40.43 -2.85 25.79
C LEU A 219 -39.48 -4.04 25.65
N PRO A 220 -38.92 -4.59 26.76
CA PRO A 220 -38.00 -5.73 26.69
C PRO A 220 -38.59 -6.94 25.95
N SER A 221 -39.89 -7.20 26.11
CA SER A 221 -40.61 -8.28 25.41
C SER A 221 -40.64 -8.11 23.89
N ASP A 222 -40.66 -6.87 23.41
CA ASP A 222 -40.71 -6.54 21.99
C ASP A 222 -39.31 -6.65 21.39
N VAL A 223 -38.28 -6.23 22.14
CA VAL A 223 -36.86 -6.37 21.76
C VAL A 223 -36.46 -7.83 21.63
N GLU A 224 -36.89 -8.70 22.56
CA GLU A 224 -36.67 -10.15 22.48
C GLU A 224 -37.34 -10.79 21.26
N GLN A 225 -38.46 -10.22 20.79
CA GLN A 225 -39.16 -10.65 19.58
C GLN A 225 -38.63 -9.99 18.30
N GLY A 226 -37.61 -9.12 18.40
CA GLY A 226 -37.04 -8.39 17.27
C GLY A 226 -37.90 -7.21 16.76
N ILE A 227 -38.86 -6.74 17.56
CA ILE A 227 -39.74 -5.63 17.21
C ILE A 227 -39.16 -4.33 17.77
N ALA A 228 -38.61 -3.50 16.88
CA ALA A 228 -38.03 -2.20 17.25
C ALA A 228 -39.09 -1.08 17.22
N PRO A 229 -39.10 -0.15 18.21
CA PRO A 229 -39.89 1.07 18.12
C PRO A 229 -39.55 1.91 16.89
N PRO A 230 -40.47 2.74 16.37
CA PRO A 230 -40.19 3.62 15.25
C PRO A 230 -38.99 4.54 15.50
N GLY A 231 -38.01 4.49 14.58
CA GLY A 231 -36.76 5.25 14.69
C GLY A 231 -35.66 4.58 15.53
N SER A 232 -35.87 3.33 15.94
CA SER A 232 -34.90 2.52 16.68
C SER A 232 -34.51 1.26 15.90
N GLN A 233 -33.36 0.69 16.24
CA GLN A 233 -32.79 -0.55 15.69
C GLN A 233 -32.44 -1.46 16.85
N ILE A 234 -32.47 -2.77 16.64
CA ILE A 234 -32.10 -3.75 17.66
C ILE A 234 -30.76 -4.35 17.27
N PHE A 235 -29.84 -4.42 18.23
CA PHE A 235 -28.56 -5.11 18.08
C PHE A 235 -28.39 -6.15 19.20
N PRO A 236 -27.82 -7.32 18.88
CA PRO A 236 -27.43 -8.30 19.89
C PRO A 236 -26.20 -7.83 20.66
N TYR A 237 -26.06 -8.27 21.91
CA TYR A 237 -24.80 -8.14 22.65
C TYR A 237 -23.75 -9.10 22.11
N ALA A 238 -22.49 -8.64 22.05
CA ALA A 238 -21.36 -9.44 21.59
C ALA A 238 -21.11 -10.65 22.50
N ALA A 239 -20.58 -11.72 21.91
CA ALA A 239 -20.19 -12.93 22.64
C ALA A 239 -19.14 -12.61 23.73
N GLY A 240 -19.29 -13.16 24.93
CA GLY A 240 -18.42 -12.88 26.08
C GLY A 240 -18.72 -11.58 26.84
N SER A 241 -19.65 -10.74 26.37
CA SER A 241 -20.13 -9.58 27.15
C SER A 241 -20.98 -10.01 28.35
N ALA A 242 -21.13 -9.14 29.34
CA ALA A 242 -21.91 -9.44 30.55
C ALA A 242 -23.39 -9.74 30.29
N GLN A 243 -23.91 -9.38 29.11
CA GLN A 243 -25.30 -9.52 28.69
C GLN A 243 -25.43 -10.40 27.43
N GLU A 244 -24.47 -11.31 27.22
CA GLU A 244 -24.49 -12.26 26.09
C GLU A 244 -25.86 -12.96 25.96
N GLY A 245 -26.36 -13.02 24.72
CA GLY A 245 -27.66 -13.61 24.40
C GLY A 245 -28.87 -12.68 24.53
N LEU A 246 -28.67 -11.46 25.07
CA LEU A 246 -29.69 -10.41 25.06
C LEU A 246 -29.52 -9.49 23.85
N SER A 247 -30.54 -8.69 23.56
CA SER A 247 -30.50 -7.63 22.55
C SER A 247 -30.94 -6.30 23.18
N VAL A 248 -30.49 -5.19 22.60
CA VAL A 248 -30.85 -3.85 23.06
C VAL A 248 -31.34 -3.01 21.89
N ALA A 249 -32.40 -2.24 22.13
CA ALA A 249 -32.88 -1.24 21.18
C ALA A 249 -32.06 0.04 21.32
N VAL A 250 -31.58 0.56 20.20
CA VAL A 250 -30.83 1.81 20.11
C VAL A 250 -31.47 2.73 19.08
N ARG A 251 -31.30 4.03 19.24
CA ARG A 251 -31.77 5.02 18.26
C ARG A 251 -30.99 4.86 16.96
N ARG A 252 -31.71 4.83 15.83
CA ARG A 252 -31.11 4.66 14.48
C ARG A 252 -30.18 5.82 14.11
N LEU A 253 -30.59 7.05 14.41
CA LEU A 253 -29.91 8.29 14.03
C LEU A 253 -29.42 9.07 15.26
N GLY A 254 -28.45 9.97 15.07
CA GLY A 254 -27.98 10.90 16.11
C GLY A 254 -26.85 10.37 17.00
N GLY A 255 -26.18 9.29 16.57
CA GLY A 255 -24.99 8.75 17.22
C GLY A 255 -23.67 9.37 16.73
N ILE A 256 -22.55 8.80 17.17
CA ILE A 256 -21.19 9.16 16.72
C ILE A 256 -20.55 7.94 16.09
N ARG A 257 -19.87 8.12 14.95
CA ARG A 257 -19.21 7.05 14.21
C ARG A 257 -17.70 7.04 14.47
N GLY A 258 -17.08 5.90 14.20
CA GLY A 258 -15.64 5.69 14.33
C GLY A 258 -14.79 6.45 13.32
N ASP A 259 -15.39 7.02 12.26
CA ASP A 259 -14.72 7.89 11.28
C ASP A 259 -14.07 9.14 11.88
N SER A 260 -14.54 9.53 13.07
CA SER A 260 -14.06 10.70 13.81
C SER A 260 -12.90 10.36 14.76
N LEU A 261 -12.34 9.14 14.71
CA LEU A 261 -11.22 8.71 15.56
C LEU A 261 -9.87 9.04 14.93
N ILE A 262 -8.94 9.53 15.76
CA ILE A 262 -7.55 9.81 15.37
C ILE A 262 -6.54 8.89 16.06
N GLY A 263 -6.96 8.19 17.12
CA GLY A 263 -6.11 7.29 17.86
C GLY A 263 -6.90 6.26 18.65
N ALA A 264 -6.35 5.04 18.72
CA ALA A 264 -6.83 3.97 19.57
C ALA A 264 -5.63 3.19 20.10
N GLN A 265 -5.58 2.95 21.41
CA GLN A 265 -4.49 2.25 22.08
C GLN A 265 -5.04 1.30 23.15
N GLN A 266 -4.46 0.10 23.22
CA GLN A 266 -4.68 -0.78 24.34
C GLN A 266 -4.00 -0.19 25.59
N SER A 267 -4.73 -0.21 26.70
CA SER A 267 -4.25 0.24 28.01
C SER A 267 -4.85 -0.66 29.10
N PHE A 268 -4.53 -0.38 30.35
CA PHE A 268 -5.12 -1.03 31.51
C PHE A 268 -5.91 0.00 32.32
N ASP A 269 -7.08 -0.41 32.81
CA ASP A 269 -7.86 0.43 33.72
C ASP A 269 -7.09 0.62 35.04
N PRO A 270 -6.82 1.86 35.51
CA PRO A 270 -6.08 2.09 36.74
C PRO A 270 -6.73 1.54 38.01
N GLN A 271 -8.05 1.29 38.00
CA GLN A 271 -8.80 0.81 39.16
C GLN A 271 -8.96 -0.71 39.17
N THR A 272 -9.34 -1.30 38.03
CA THR A 272 -9.63 -2.73 37.93
C THR A 272 -8.45 -3.55 37.40
N ASN A 273 -7.45 -2.90 36.80
CA ASN A 273 -6.33 -3.52 36.10
C ASN A 273 -6.77 -4.44 34.94
N GLU A 274 -7.96 -4.19 34.40
CA GLU A 274 -8.50 -4.91 33.25
C GLU A 274 -8.02 -4.27 31.93
N PRO A 275 -7.81 -5.07 30.86
CA PRO A 275 -7.48 -4.54 29.55
C PRO A 275 -8.63 -3.71 28.97
N VAL A 276 -8.32 -2.49 28.52
CA VAL A 276 -9.28 -1.56 27.93
C VAL A 276 -8.71 -0.93 26.66
N VAL A 277 -9.58 -0.40 25.81
CA VAL A 277 -9.15 0.37 24.63
C VAL A 277 -9.46 1.84 24.85
N THR A 278 -8.43 2.67 24.91
CA THR A 278 -8.56 4.12 24.96
C THR A 278 -8.62 4.65 23.54
N ILE A 279 -9.66 5.42 23.25
CA ILE A 279 -9.90 6.06 21.95
C ILE A 279 -9.83 7.58 22.06
N GLN A 280 -9.40 8.22 20.99
CA GLN A 280 -9.32 9.67 20.89
C GLN A 280 -9.99 10.14 19.60
N PHE A 281 -10.90 11.10 19.76
CA PHE A 281 -11.60 11.73 18.65
C PHE A 281 -10.81 12.91 18.09
N ASP A 282 -11.07 13.26 16.82
CA ASP A 282 -10.66 14.55 16.27
C ASP A 282 -11.41 15.72 16.94
N GLN A 283 -11.07 16.94 16.55
CA GLN A 283 -11.67 18.15 17.12
C GLN A 283 -13.20 18.22 16.91
N GLN A 284 -13.71 17.78 15.75
CA GLN A 284 -15.13 17.85 15.42
C GLN A 284 -15.92 16.74 16.12
N GLY A 285 -15.41 15.51 16.07
CA GLY A 285 -15.94 14.34 16.77
C GLY A 285 -15.95 14.55 18.27
N GLY A 286 -14.88 15.11 18.84
CA GLY A 286 -14.79 15.45 20.25
C GLY A 286 -15.84 16.46 20.69
N GLN A 287 -16.12 17.49 19.87
CA GLN A 287 -17.19 18.45 20.14
C GLN A 287 -18.59 17.82 20.05
N ARG A 288 -18.82 16.97 19.04
CA ARG A 288 -20.08 16.21 18.92
C ARG A 288 -20.28 15.29 20.12
N PHE A 289 -19.23 14.60 20.56
CA PHE A 289 -19.25 13.72 21.73
C PHE A 289 -19.49 14.49 23.03
N ALA A 290 -18.86 15.66 23.18
CA ALA A 290 -19.11 16.56 24.30
C ALA A 290 -20.56 17.04 24.32
N GLN A 291 -21.13 17.41 23.17
CA GLN A 291 -22.52 17.84 23.07
C GLN A 291 -23.49 16.68 23.37
N LEU A 292 -23.24 15.49 22.79
CA LEU A 292 -24.06 14.30 22.99
C LEU A 292 -24.07 13.87 24.47
N SER A 293 -22.90 13.81 25.10
CA SER A 293 -22.77 13.44 26.52
C SER A 293 -23.42 14.49 27.44
N THR A 294 -23.25 15.79 27.16
CA THR A 294 -23.87 16.87 27.97
C THR A 294 -25.39 16.80 27.96
N GLN A 295 -26.00 16.45 26.83
CA GLN A 295 -27.46 16.39 26.69
C GLN A 295 -28.08 15.10 27.27
N ASN A 296 -27.24 14.09 27.55
CA ASN A 296 -27.70 12.75 27.91
C ASN A 296 -27.03 12.19 29.18
N VAL A 297 -26.61 13.07 30.09
CA VAL A 297 -26.11 12.68 31.42
C VAL A 297 -27.16 11.80 32.14
N GLY A 298 -26.70 10.68 32.69
CA GLY A 298 -27.53 9.67 33.37
C GLY A 298 -28.24 8.68 32.45
N LYS A 299 -28.19 8.84 31.13
CA LYS A 299 -28.78 7.90 30.16
C LYS A 299 -27.76 6.90 29.65
N LEU A 300 -28.26 5.75 29.20
CA LEU A 300 -27.45 4.68 28.61
C LEU A 300 -27.15 4.95 27.13
N PHE A 301 -25.93 4.62 26.71
CA PHE A 301 -25.56 4.56 25.30
C PHE A 301 -24.87 3.23 25.01
N ALA A 302 -25.04 2.72 23.80
CA ALA A 302 -24.43 1.49 23.33
C ALA A 302 -23.17 1.80 22.52
N ILE A 303 -22.10 1.04 22.80
CA ILE A 303 -20.89 0.97 22.00
C ILE A 303 -21.03 -0.25 21.10
N ILE A 304 -21.20 -0.02 19.81
CA ILE A 304 -21.49 -1.06 18.81
C ILE A 304 -20.27 -1.21 17.91
N LEU A 305 -19.85 -2.43 17.66
CA LEU A 305 -18.80 -2.77 16.70
C LEU A 305 -19.34 -3.83 15.75
N ASP A 306 -19.32 -3.54 14.45
CA ASP A 306 -19.73 -4.48 13.39
C ASP A 306 -21.13 -5.09 13.60
N GLY A 307 -22.04 -4.32 14.23
CA GLY A 307 -23.42 -4.73 14.51
C GLY A 307 -23.62 -5.47 15.83
N GLU A 308 -22.59 -5.63 16.65
CA GLU A 308 -22.68 -6.22 17.98
C GLU A 308 -22.41 -5.18 19.07
N VAL A 309 -23.21 -5.23 20.14
CA VAL A 309 -23.06 -4.31 21.28
C VAL A 309 -21.99 -4.84 22.22
N LEU A 310 -20.88 -4.11 22.35
CA LEU A 310 -19.79 -4.44 23.25
C LEU A 310 -20.17 -4.15 24.71
N SER A 311 -20.73 -2.96 24.95
CA SER A 311 -21.17 -2.53 26.28
C SER A 311 -22.18 -1.37 26.21
N THR A 312 -22.96 -1.22 27.28
CA THR A 312 -23.97 -0.17 27.46
C THR A 312 -23.73 0.68 28.71
N PRO A 313 -22.66 1.48 28.75
CA PRO A 313 -22.38 2.37 29.88
C PRO A 313 -23.36 3.57 29.95
N SER A 314 -23.41 4.22 31.12
CA SER A 314 -24.10 5.50 31.32
C SER A 314 -23.15 6.68 31.24
N PHE A 315 -23.62 7.83 30.75
CA PHE A 315 -22.89 9.09 30.88
C PHE A 315 -22.96 9.60 32.32
N ASN A 316 -21.96 9.30 33.14
CA ASN A 316 -21.92 9.76 34.53
C ASN A 316 -21.66 11.27 34.65
N GLU A 317 -20.80 11.80 33.78
CA GLU A 317 -20.47 13.21 33.66
C GLU A 317 -20.26 13.60 32.19
N PRO A 318 -20.40 14.89 31.81
CA PRO A 318 -20.11 15.34 30.46
C PRO A 318 -18.65 15.08 30.06
N ILE A 319 -18.44 14.41 28.92
CA ILE A 319 -17.11 14.07 28.44
C ILE A 319 -16.62 15.16 27.49
N LEU A 320 -15.88 16.13 28.05
CA LEU A 320 -15.38 17.30 27.31
C LEU A 320 -13.95 17.11 26.77
N GLY A 321 -13.25 16.05 27.19
CA GLY A 321 -11.83 15.82 26.89
C GLY A 321 -11.53 15.25 25.50
N GLY A 322 -12.54 14.85 24.73
CA GLY A 322 -12.35 14.25 23.40
C GLY A 322 -11.72 12.85 23.41
N SER A 323 -11.61 12.21 24.56
CA SER A 323 -11.15 10.83 24.74
C SER A 323 -12.21 10.01 25.45
N ALA A 324 -12.31 8.73 25.10
CA ALA A 324 -13.18 7.78 25.77
C ALA A 324 -12.48 6.44 25.97
N GLN A 325 -12.99 5.64 26.90
CA GLN A 325 -12.49 4.30 27.20
C GLN A 325 -13.59 3.30 26.84
N ILE A 326 -13.23 2.29 26.07
CA ILE A 326 -14.08 1.14 25.77
C ILE A 326 -13.67 0.04 26.73
N SER A 327 -14.53 -0.23 27.71
CA SER A 327 -14.41 -1.36 28.63
C SER A 327 -15.24 -2.54 28.15
N GLY A 328 -14.76 -3.73 28.49
CA GLY A 328 -15.33 -5.02 28.12
C GLY A 328 -14.47 -6.14 28.69
N SER A 329 -14.91 -7.38 28.54
CA SER A 329 -14.20 -8.60 28.94
C SER A 329 -13.04 -8.94 27.99
N PHE A 330 -12.20 -7.95 27.67
CA PHE A 330 -11.10 -8.11 26.71
C PHE A 330 -9.89 -8.83 27.33
N THR A 331 -9.17 -9.56 26.49
CA THR A 331 -7.79 -9.97 26.75
C THR A 331 -6.84 -8.90 26.22
N VAL A 332 -5.55 -8.96 26.60
CA VAL A 332 -4.55 -8.02 26.04
C VAL A 332 -4.49 -8.14 24.52
N ASP A 333 -4.53 -9.36 23.99
CA ASP A 333 -4.47 -9.63 22.56
C ASP A 333 -5.72 -9.11 21.83
N SER A 334 -6.93 -9.36 22.36
CA SER A 334 -8.16 -8.89 21.73
C SER A 334 -8.33 -7.37 21.83
N ALA A 335 -7.90 -6.75 22.94
CA ALA A 335 -7.87 -5.29 23.06
C ALA A 335 -6.86 -4.65 22.10
N ASN A 336 -5.71 -5.29 21.87
CA ASN A 336 -4.73 -4.81 20.90
C ASN A 336 -5.24 -4.94 19.45
N ALA A 337 -5.85 -6.09 19.11
CA ALA A 337 -6.48 -6.28 17.80
C ALA A 337 -7.57 -5.24 17.53
N LEU A 338 -8.44 -4.99 18.51
CA LEU A 338 -9.45 -3.94 18.44
C LEU A 338 -8.82 -2.54 18.28
N ALA A 339 -7.78 -2.23 19.04
CA ALA A 339 -7.08 -0.94 18.94
C ALA A 339 -6.46 -0.72 17.54
N ILE A 340 -5.85 -1.75 16.95
CA ILE A 340 -5.31 -1.70 15.57
C ILE A 340 -6.46 -1.45 14.58
N SER A 341 -7.55 -2.21 14.72
CA SER A 341 -8.74 -2.11 13.86
C SER A 341 -9.34 -0.69 13.89
N LEU A 342 -9.53 -0.12 15.09
CA LEU A 342 -10.06 1.24 15.27
C LEU A 342 -9.10 2.34 14.80
N ARG A 343 -7.79 2.19 15.02
CA ARG A 343 -6.78 3.17 14.60
C ARG A 343 -6.63 3.23 13.08
N SER A 344 -6.78 2.08 12.42
CA SER A 344 -6.72 2.00 10.96
C SER A 344 -7.89 2.69 10.27
N GLY A 345 -9.00 2.89 10.99
CA GLY A 345 -10.26 3.42 10.49
C GLY A 345 -11.22 2.30 10.07
N ALA A 346 -12.51 2.62 10.02
CA ALA A 346 -13.53 1.69 9.53
C ALA A 346 -13.39 1.52 8.01
N LEU A 347 -13.56 0.29 7.52
CA LEU A 347 -13.67 0.05 6.09
C LEU A 347 -14.98 0.68 5.57
N PRO A 348 -14.96 1.41 4.45
CA PRO A 348 -16.17 2.01 3.88
C PRO A 348 -17.12 0.96 3.26
N VAL A 349 -16.60 -0.24 2.99
CA VAL A 349 -17.26 -1.38 2.38
C VAL A 349 -16.67 -2.66 2.95
N ASP A 350 -17.50 -3.69 3.08
CA ASP A 350 -17.02 -5.01 3.46
C ASP A 350 -16.21 -5.62 2.31
N LEU A 351 -15.09 -6.26 2.67
CA LEU A 351 -14.16 -6.87 1.72
C LEU A 351 -14.25 -8.38 1.82
N ALA A 352 -14.83 -9.02 0.79
CA ALA A 352 -14.90 -10.47 0.70
C ALA A 352 -13.60 -11.04 0.13
N VAL A 353 -13.12 -12.15 0.69
CA VAL A 353 -11.96 -12.87 0.15
C VAL A 353 -12.40 -13.70 -1.06
N VAL A 354 -11.87 -13.38 -2.23
CA VAL A 354 -12.19 -14.08 -3.50
C VAL A 354 -11.14 -15.11 -3.85
N GLU A 355 -9.88 -14.82 -3.53
CA GLU A 355 -8.77 -15.70 -3.81
C GLU A 355 -7.74 -15.64 -2.69
N GLU A 356 -7.17 -16.80 -2.37
CA GLU A 356 -6.12 -16.95 -1.39
C GLU A 356 -5.05 -17.88 -1.95
N ARG A 357 -3.79 -17.46 -1.81
CA ARG A 357 -2.62 -18.29 -2.09
C ARG A 357 -1.58 -18.07 -1.01
N THR A 358 -1.02 -19.16 -0.48
CA THR A 358 0.10 -19.11 0.45
C THR A 358 1.31 -19.75 -0.21
N VAL A 359 2.45 -19.05 -0.16
CA VAL A 359 3.72 -19.57 -0.65
C VAL A 359 4.58 -19.95 0.55
N GLY A 360 4.93 -21.23 0.65
CA GLY A 360 5.80 -21.72 1.71
C GLY A 360 7.23 -21.15 1.60
N PRO A 361 7.88 -20.77 2.71
CA PRO A 361 9.26 -20.26 2.70
C PRO A 361 10.28 -21.22 2.07
N ASP A 362 10.04 -22.53 2.19
CA ASP A 362 10.92 -23.58 1.65
C ASP A 362 11.01 -23.55 0.11
N LEU A 363 9.90 -23.24 -0.57
CA LEU A 363 9.86 -23.11 -2.03
C LEU A 363 10.66 -21.88 -2.50
N GLY A 364 10.61 -20.80 -1.73
CA GLY A 364 11.42 -19.61 -1.95
C GLY A 364 12.90 -19.88 -1.73
N ALA A 365 13.27 -20.52 -0.63
CA ALA A 365 14.64 -20.87 -0.31
C ALA A 365 15.28 -21.79 -1.37
N ASP A 366 14.54 -22.78 -1.87
CA ASP A 366 15.04 -23.69 -2.92
C ASP A 366 15.21 -22.97 -4.27
N SER A 367 14.30 -22.05 -4.59
CA SER A 367 14.39 -21.19 -5.78
C SER A 367 15.58 -20.23 -5.69
N ILE A 368 15.83 -19.62 -4.53
CA ILE A 368 17.01 -18.78 -4.27
C ILE A 368 18.28 -19.61 -4.49
N ARG A 369 18.35 -20.80 -3.91
CA ARG A 369 19.53 -21.68 -4.02
C ARG A 369 19.80 -22.09 -5.46
N SER A 370 18.77 -22.51 -6.18
CA SER A 370 18.86 -22.91 -7.59
C SER A 370 19.24 -21.73 -8.49
N GLY A 371 18.66 -20.55 -8.25
CA GLY A 371 18.98 -19.32 -8.96
C GLY A 371 20.41 -18.84 -8.73
N LEU A 372 20.88 -18.86 -7.48
CA LEU A 372 22.27 -18.56 -7.12
C LEU A 372 23.25 -19.52 -7.79
N LEU A 373 22.94 -20.82 -7.79
CA LEU A 373 23.80 -21.83 -8.41
C LEU A 373 23.87 -21.63 -9.93
N ALA A 374 22.73 -21.39 -10.60
CA ALA A 374 22.69 -21.08 -12.03
C ALA A 374 23.47 -19.80 -12.37
N MET A 375 23.29 -18.74 -11.59
CA MET A 375 24.02 -17.47 -11.74
C MET A 375 25.53 -17.66 -11.55
N ALA A 376 25.95 -18.43 -10.54
CA ALA A 376 27.35 -18.69 -10.25
C ALA A 376 28.03 -19.49 -11.39
N ILE A 377 27.41 -20.58 -11.83
CA ILE A 377 27.93 -21.40 -12.94
C ILE A 377 28.02 -20.56 -14.23
N GLY A 378 26.94 -19.84 -14.57
CA GLY A 378 26.91 -18.98 -15.75
C GLY A 378 27.99 -17.89 -15.70
N SER A 379 28.12 -17.21 -14.56
CA SER A 379 29.13 -16.17 -14.36
C SER A 379 30.55 -16.72 -14.47
N ILE A 380 30.86 -17.86 -13.86
CA ILE A 380 32.19 -18.49 -13.94
C ILE A 380 32.51 -18.90 -15.38
N ALA A 381 31.58 -19.52 -16.09
CA ALA A 381 31.76 -19.91 -17.48
C ALA A 381 32.05 -18.70 -18.39
N VAL A 382 31.29 -17.61 -18.22
CA VAL A 382 31.48 -16.37 -18.97
C VAL A 382 32.81 -15.70 -18.62
N ILE A 383 33.18 -15.65 -17.34
CA ILE A 383 34.48 -15.12 -16.90
C ILE A 383 35.63 -15.92 -17.52
N GLY A 384 35.55 -17.24 -17.49
CA GLY A 384 36.54 -18.13 -18.11
C GLY A 384 36.68 -17.85 -19.60
N LEU A 385 35.57 -17.74 -20.33
CA LEU A 385 35.56 -17.41 -21.75
C LEU A 385 36.16 -16.02 -22.03
N MET A 386 35.83 -15.01 -21.23
CA MET A 386 36.32 -13.65 -21.40
C MET A 386 37.84 -13.55 -21.18
N VAL A 387 38.36 -14.21 -20.13
CA VAL A 387 39.80 -14.23 -19.84
C VAL A 387 40.55 -15.04 -20.90
N ALA A 388 40.00 -16.18 -21.33
CA ALA A 388 40.61 -17.00 -22.39
C ALA A 388 40.64 -16.28 -23.75
N THR A 389 39.57 -15.56 -24.10
CA THR A 389 39.42 -14.91 -25.41
C THR A 389 40.16 -13.57 -25.48
N TYR A 390 40.09 -12.76 -24.42
CA TYR A 390 40.57 -11.36 -24.43
C TYR A 390 41.77 -11.10 -23.50
N GLY A 391 42.31 -12.13 -22.87
CA GLY A 391 43.47 -12.03 -21.98
C GLY A 391 43.30 -10.95 -20.90
N ARG A 392 44.16 -9.94 -20.93
CA ARG A 392 44.16 -8.85 -19.93
C ARG A 392 42.93 -7.95 -20.02
N PHE A 393 42.41 -7.71 -21.22
CA PHE A 393 41.16 -6.96 -21.41
C PHE A 393 39.96 -7.76 -20.88
N GLY A 394 40.03 -9.10 -20.96
CA GLY A 394 39.09 -10.00 -20.30
C GLY A 394 39.09 -9.84 -18.77
N ILE A 395 40.26 -9.72 -18.13
CA ILE A 395 40.34 -9.49 -16.67
C ILE A 395 39.68 -8.16 -16.28
N TYR A 396 39.89 -7.10 -17.06
CA TYR A 396 39.22 -5.81 -16.83
C TYR A 396 37.71 -5.91 -17.00
N ALA A 397 37.22 -6.61 -18.02
CA ALA A 397 35.79 -6.84 -18.20
C ALA A 397 35.18 -7.63 -17.03
N THR A 398 35.85 -8.69 -16.57
CA THR A 398 35.42 -9.50 -15.43
C THR A 398 35.36 -8.69 -14.13
N ALA A 399 36.38 -7.88 -13.83
CA ALA A 399 36.37 -7.05 -12.63
C ALA A 399 35.24 -6.00 -12.68
N ALA A 400 34.95 -5.45 -13.86
CA ALA A 400 33.84 -4.53 -14.05
C ALA A 400 32.47 -5.20 -13.89
N LEU A 401 32.35 -6.47 -14.30
CA LEU A 401 31.14 -7.28 -14.11
C LEU A 401 30.86 -7.54 -12.62
N VAL A 402 31.87 -7.92 -11.84
CA VAL A 402 31.70 -8.12 -10.39
C VAL A 402 31.26 -6.84 -9.71
N ILE A 403 31.90 -5.71 -10.04
CA ILE A 403 31.51 -4.39 -9.52
C ILE A 403 30.08 -4.04 -9.95
N ASN A 404 29.70 -4.38 -11.18
CA ASN A 404 28.35 -4.13 -11.69
C ASN A 404 27.29 -4.84 -10.84
N VAL A 405 27.45 -6.14 -10.57
CA VAL A 405 26.51 -6.91 -9.74
C VAL A 405 26.38 -6.32 -8.33
N ILE A 406 27.51 -5.96 -7.69
CA ILE A 406 27.51 -5.34 -6.36
C ILE A 406 26.82 -3.97 -6.40
N MET A 407 27.04 -3.19 -7.46
CA MET A 407 26.38 -1.89 -7.62
C MET A 407 24.87 -2.01 -7.80
N ILE A 408 24.38 -3.02 -8.53
CA ILE A 408 22.93 -3.26 -8.66
C ILE A 408 22.33 -3.54 -7.29
N LEU A 409 22.92 -4.44 -6.50
CA LEU A 409 22.47 -4.72 -5.13
C LEU A 409 22.50 -3.48 -4.24
N GLY A 410 23.55 -2.65 -4.34
CA GLY A 410 23.68 -1.43 -3.56
C GLY A 410 22.61 -0.40 -3.89
N ILE A 411 22.30 -0.19 -5.17
CA ILE A 411 21.23 0.73 -5.59
C ILE A 411 19.87 0.20 -5.15
N MET A 412 19.62 -1.10 -5.31
CA MET A 412 18.37 -1.73 -4.85
C MET A 412 18.16 -1.55 -3.34
N ALA A 413 19.23 -1.72 -2.55
CA ALA A 413 19.19 -1.55 -1.10
C ALA A 413 18.91 -0.09 -0.72
N VAL A 414 19.52 0.88 -1.41
CA VAL A 414 19.26 2.32 -1.15
C VAL A 414 17.84 2.72 -1.53
N MET A 415 17.29 2.13 -2.59
CA MET A 415 15.94 2.41 -3.07
C MET A 415 14.85 1.61 -2.34
N ASN A 416 15.20 0.76 -1.37
CA ASN A 416 14.29 -0.18 -0.70
C ASN A 416 13.46 -1.03 -1.70
N THR A 417 14.06 -1.46 -2.80
CA THR A 417 13.35 -2.24 -3.81
C THR A 417 13.31 -3.72 -3.47
N THR A 418 12.20 -4.38 -3.80
CA THR A 418 11.99 -5.80 -3.55
C THR A 418 12.65 -6.68 -4.61
N LEU A 419 13.41 -7.69 -4.19
CA LEU A 419 13.96 -8.76 -5.02
C LEU A 419 12.95 -9.89 -5.13
N THR A 420 12.58 -10.25 -6.36
CA THR A 420 11.64 -11.33 -6.68
C THR A 420 12.35 -12.45 -7.44
N LEU A 421 11.72 -13.61 -7.63
CA LEU A 421 12.28 -14.71 -8.43
C LEU A 421 12.51 -14.29 -9.89
N PRO A 422 11.55 -13.62 -10.57
CA PRO A 422 11.85 -12.95 -11.84
C PRO A 422 12.97 -11.92 -11.72
N GLY A 423 13.06 -11.16 -10.63
CA GLY A 423 14.19 -10.27 -10.34
C GLY A 423 15.55 -10.96 -10.47
N ILE A 424 15.70 -12.18 -9.95
CA ILE A 424 16.93 -12.99 -10.11
C ILE A 424 17.20 -13.30 -11.58
N ALA A 425 16.18 -13.62 -12.39
CA ALA A 425 16.34 -13.78 -13.83
C ALA A 425 16.79 -12.48 -14.51
N GLY A 426 16.33 -11.32 -14.00
CA GLY A 426 16.81 -9.99 -14.40
C GLY A 426 18.30 -9.79 -14.16
N PHE A 427 18.83 -10.28 -13.03
CA PHE A 427 20.27 -10.28 -12.78
C PHE A 427 21.03 -11.13 -13.81
N VAL A 428 20.55 -12.33 -14.10
CA VAL A 428 21.17 -13.22 -15.11
C VAL A 428 21.19 -12.56 -16.49
N LEU A 429 20.07 -11.95 -16.91
CA LEU A 429 19.98 -11.21 -18.16
C LEU A 429 20.93 -10.02 -18.19
N THR A 430 21.00 -9.26 -17.10
CA THR A 430 21.87 -8.09 -16.97
C THR A 430 23.34 -8.48 -17.03
N VAL A 431 23.74 -9.59 -16.39
CA VAL A 431 25.10 -10.12 -16.47
C VAL A 431 25.49 -10.44 -17.91
N GLY A 432 24.59 -11.07 -18.68
CA GLY A 432 24.80 -11.33 -20.10
C GLY A 432 24.97 -10.04 -20.92
N ALA A 433 24.07 -9.06 -20.75
CA ALA A 433 24.13 -7.78 -21.44
C ALA A 433 25.37 -6.94 -21.06
N ALA A 434 25.77 -6.96 -19.79
CA ALA A 434 26.97 -6.28 -19.31
C ALA A 434 28.26 -6.87 -19.90
N VAL A 435 28.28 -8.18 -20.15
CA VAL A 435 29.40 -8.85 -20.83
C VAL A 435 29.43 -8.47 -22.30
N ASP A 436 28.27 -8.45 -22.97
CA ASP A 436 28.16 -8.07 -24.39
C ASP A 436 28.74 -6.67 -24.67
N ALA A 437 28.44 -5.69 -23.80
CA ALA A 437 29.03 -4.36 -23.88
C ALA A 437 30.57 -4.38 -23.86
N ASN A 438 31.17 -5.22 -23.02
CA ASN A 438 32.62 -5.37 -22.94
C ASN A 438 33.21 -6.13 -24.14
N VAL A 439 32.49 -7.13 -24.66
CA VAL A 439 32.84 -7.86 -25.88
C VAL A 439 32.87 -6.91 -27.08
N LEU A 440 31.82 -6.10 -27.26
CA LEU A 440 31.71 -5.14 -28.35
C LEU A 440 32.87 -4.13 -28.35
N ILE A 441 33.25 -3.62 -27.17
CA ILE A 441 34.39 -2.73 -27.01
C ILE A 441 35.69 -3.44 -27.45
N ASN A 442 35.96 -4.63 -26.92
CA ASN A 442 37.20 -5.35 -27.22
C ASN A 442 37.30 -5.72 -28.71
N GLU A 443 36.22 -6.18 -29.32
CA GLU A 443 36.20 -6.57 -30.71
C GLU A 443 36.32 -5.35 -31.64
N ARG A 444 35.70 -4.21 -31.27
CA ARG A 444 35.91 -2.96 -32.00
C ARG A 444 37.35 -2.46 -31.91
N ILE A 445 38.02 -2.63 -30.76
CA ILE A 445 39.45 -2.33 -30.62
C ILE A 445 40.31 -3.24 -31.52
N ARG A 446 40.01 -4.54 -31.58
CA ARG A 446 40.67 -5.49 -32.49
C ARG A 446 40.48 -5.10 -33.95
N GLU A 447 39.26 -4.73 -34.34
CA GLU A 447 38.95 -4.30 -35.70
C GLU A 447 39.76 -3.04 -36.08
N GLU A 448 39.83 -2.05 -35.18
CA GLU A 448 40.62 -0.84 -35.39
C GLU A 448 42.13 -1.09 -35.44
N ARG A 449 42.63 -2.12 -34.74
CA ARG A 449 44.01 -2.58 -34.87
C ARG A 449 44.27 -3.29 -36.19
N LYS A 450 43.35 -4.14 -36.66
CA LYS A 450 43.43 -4.79 -37.98
C LYS A 450 43.43 -3.76 -39.12
N ARG A 451 42.75 -2.62 -38.95
CA ARG A 451 42.78 -1.47 -39.87
C ARG A 451 44.10 -0.68 -39.86
N GLY A 452 45.11 -1.12 -39.09
CA GLY A 452 46.45 -0.52 -39.06
C GLY A 452 46.60 0.69 -38.13
N ARG A 453 45.58 1.04 -37.32
CA ARG A 453 45.70 2.17 -36.37
C ARG A 453 46.67 1.85 -35.26
N ARG A 454 47.42 2.85 -34.79
CA ARG A 454 48.33 2.74 -33.63
C ARG A 454 47.55 2.36 -32.36
N VAL A 455 48.19 1.67 -31.41
CA VAL A 455 47.58 1.11 -30.19
C VAL A 455 46.64 2.08 -29.47
N ILE A 456 47.12 3.29 -29.17
CA ILE A 456 46.35 4.31 -28.44
C ILE A 456 45.13 4.79 -29.27
N ALA A 457 45.33 5.03 -30.57
CA ALA A 457 44.27 5.48 -31.46
C ALA A 457 43.21 4.39 -31.70
N ALA A 458 43.60 3.11 -31.75
CA ALA A 458 42.68 2.00 -31.87
C ALA A 458 41.79 1.86 -30.63
N VAL A 459 42.36 2.02 -29.43
CA VAL A 459 41.60 1.99 -28.18
C VAL A 459 40.64 3.17 -28.08
N GLU A 460 41.11 4.39 -28.37
CA GLU A 460 40.28 5.58 -28.31
C GLU A 460 39.08 5.53 -29.27
N ASN A 461 39.33 5.14 -30.53
CA ASN A 461 38.26 4.97 -31.51
C ASN A 461 37.37 3.77 -31.20
N GLY A 462 37.95 2.67 -30.69
CA GLY A 462 37.19 1.49 -30.26
C GLY A 462 36.14 1.84 -29.21
N TYR A 463 36.55 2.53 -28.14
CA TYR A 463 35.61 3.00 -27.12
C TYR A 463 34.59 4.01 -27.67
N ARG A 464 35.00 4.94 -28.54
CA ARG A 464 34.09 5.95 -29.10
C ARG A 464 32.98 5.30 -29.92
N GLU A 465 33.34 4.44 -30.85
CA GLU A 465 32.40 3.74 -31.74
C GLU A 465 31.53 2.74 -30.98
N ALA A 466 32.15 1.89 -30.14
CA ALA A 466 31.40 0.91 -29.35
C ALA A 466 30.45 1.58 -28.36
N SER A 467 30.84 2.69 -27.72
CA SER A 467 29.97 3.39 -26.78
C SER A 467 28.66 3.84 -27.43
N ARG A 468 28.70 4.34 -28.67
CA ARG A 468 27.49 4.78 -29.39
C ARG A 468 26.51 3.62 -29.59
N ALA A 469 27.01 2.46 -30.01
CA ALA A 469 26.19 1.26 -30.18
C ALA A 469 25.64 0.73 -28.84
N ILE A 470 26.44 0.75 -27.78
CA ILE A 470 26.01 0.33 -26.43
C ILE A 470 24.90 1.23 -25.90
N TYR A 471 25.04 2.55 -26.07
CA TYR A 471 23.98 3.49 -25.67
C TYR A 471 22.68 3.23 -26.44
N ASP A 472 22.75 3.00 -27.76
CA ASP A 472 21.58 2.74 -28.60
C ASP A 472 20.84 1.45 -28.18
N ALA A 473 21.58 0.35 -27.99
CA ALA A 473 21.01 -0.92 -27.53
C ALA A 473 20.38 -0.80 -26.12
N ASN A 474 21.06 -0.10 -25.20
CA ASN A 474 20.55 0.08 -23.84
C ASN A 474 19.35 1.02 -23.75
N VAL A 475 19.22 2.02 -24.62
CA VAL A 475 18.01 2.85 -24.70
C VAL A 475 16.80 2.00 -25.11
N THR A 476 16.97 1.08 -26.06
CA THR A 476 15.90 0.16 -26.46
C THR A 476 15.46 -0.74 -25.31
N ASN A 477 16.43 -1.34 -24.60
CA ASN A 477 16.14 -2.16 -23.41
C ASN A 477 15.55 -1.35 -22.26
N PHE A 478 15.93 -0.08 -22.12
CA PHE A 478 15.39 0.82 -21.10
C PHE A 478 13.91 1.11 -21.37
N ILE A 479 13.52 1.35 -22.63
CA ILE A 479 12.11 1.53 -23.01
C ILE A 479 11.30 0.28 -22.64
N ALA A 480 11.81 -0.91 -22.97
CA ALA A 480 11.16 -2.17 -22.59
C ALA A 480 11.04 -2.32 -21.06
N GLY A 481 12.11 -2.00 -20.32
CA GLY A 481 12.11 -2.00 -18.86
C GLY A 481 11.06 -1.05 -18.27
N VAL A 482 10.94 0.17 -18.80
CA VAL A 482 9.94 1.15 -18.34
C VAL A 482 8.51 0.65 -18.61
N LEU A 483 8.24 0.07 -19.78
CA LEU A 483 6.93 -0.52 -20.07
C LEU A 483 6.60 -1.66 -19.12
N LEU A 484 7.56 -2.55 -18.84
CA LEU A 484 7.39 -3.62 -17.85
C LEU A 484 7.18 -3.08 -16.42
N PHE A 485 7.79 -1.94 -16.07
CA PHE A 485 7.61 -1.32 -14.76
C PHE A 485 6.24 -0.65 -14.60
N LEU A 486 5.74 0.00 -15.67
CA LEU A 486 4.46 0.71 -15.68
C LEU A 486 3.27 -0.26 -15.75
N PHE A 487 3.35 -1.28 -16.60
CA PHE A 487 2.24 -2.21 -16.86
C PHE A 487 2.39 -3.59 -16.22
N GLY A 488 3.58 -3.94 -15.73
CA GLY A 488 3.81 -5.22 -15.05
C GLY A 488 3.27 -5.22 -13.63
N SER A 489 2.63 -6.31 -13.24
CA SER A 489 2.14 -6.54 -11.88
C SER A 489 3.13 -7.36 -11.05
N GLY A 490 3.16 -7.08 -9.73
CA GLY A 490 3.90 -7.83 -8.72
C GLY A 490 5.33 -8.26 -9.13
N PRO A 491 5.59 -9.56 -9.35
CA PRO A 491 6.93 -10.07 -9.66
C PRO A 491 7.59 -9.49 -10.93
N ILE A 492 6.81 -9.14 -11.95
CA ILE A 492 7.31 -8.59 -13.23
C ILE A 492 7.90 -7.19 -13.03
N ARG A 493 7.30 -6.41 -12.11
CA ARG A 493 7.82 -5.08 -11.75
C ARG A 493 9.20 -5.20 -11.08
N GLY A 494 9.39 -6.22 -10.23
CA GLY A 494 10.70 -6.53 -9.64
C GLY A 494 11.77 -6.86 -10.69
N PHE A 495 11.43 -7.65 -11.72
CA PHE A 495 12.31 -7.89 -12.86
C PHE A 495 12.67 -6.59 -13.61
N ALA A 496 11.69 -5.73 -13.87
CA ALA A 496 11.88 -4.47 -14.57
C ALA A 496 12.84 -3.52 -13.83
N VAL A 497 12.71 -3.43 -12.50
CA VAL A 497 13.60 -2.62 -11.65
C VAL A 497 15.04 -3.09 -11.76
N VAL A 498 15.29 -4.40 -11.62
CA VAL A 498 16.64 -4.98 -11.74
C VAL A 498 17.23 -4.70 -13.12
N LEU A 499 16.44 -4.89 -14.19
CA LEU A 499 16.86 -4.61 -15.56
C LEU A 499 17.26 -3.15 -15.73
N ILE A 500 16.42 -2.20 -15.31
CA ILE A 500 16.67 -0.76 -15.46
C ILE A 500 17.95 -0.35 -14.71
N ILE A 501 18.09 -0.75 -13.45
CA ILE A 501 19.30 -0.48 -12.65
C ILE A 501 20.53 -1.11 -13.31
N GLY A 502 20.39 -2.34 -13.81
CA GLY A 502 21.38 -3.08 -14.56
C GLY A 502 21.90 -2.37 -15.80
N LEU A 503 21.00 -1.78 -16.59
CA LEU A 503 21.36 -1.01 -17.80
C LEU A 503 22.22 0.21 -17.46
N PHE A 504 21.83 1.01 -16.46
CA PHE A 504 22.61 2.19 -16.07
C PHE A 504 23.96 1.83 -15.47
N THR A 505 23.98 0.86 -14.56
CA THR A 505 25.22 0.41 -13.92
C THR A 505 26.16 -0.24 -14.92
N SER A 506 25.66 -0.97 -15.92
CA SER A 506 26.49 -1.66 -16.91
C SER A 506 27.15 -0.68 -17.88
N VAL A 507 26.43 0.36 -18.33
CA VAL A 507 27.03 1.46 -19.11
C VAL A 507 28.14 2.14 -18.32
N PHE A 508 27.89 2.43 -17.05
CA PHE A 508 28.87 3.07 -16.18
C PHE A 508 30.13 2.21 -16.02
N THR A 509 30.00 0.92 -15.69
CA THR A 509 31.15 0.03 -15.49
C THR A 509 31.86 -0.27 -16.81
N ALA A 510 31.14 -0.65 -17.87
CA ALA A 510 31.71 -1.05 -19.15
C ALA A 510 32.34 0.12 -19.92
N VAL A 511 31.73 1.31 -19.96
CA VAL A 511 32.24 2.43 -20.77
C VAL A 511 33.17 3.35 -19.98
N THR A 512 32.92 3.55 -18.68
CA THR A 512 33.70 4.51 -17.88
C THR A 512 34.80 3.83 -17.08
N LEU A 513 34.48 2.77 -16.33
CA LEU A 513 35.43 2.13 -15.41
C LEU A 513 36.48 1.30 -16.15
N THR A 514 36.09 0.44 -17.10
CA THR A 514 37.07 -0.32 -17.90
C THR A 514 37.99 0.61 -18.68
N ARG A 515 37.45 1.69 -19.27
CA ARG A 515 38.22 2.70 -20.01
C ARG A 515 39.24 3.38 -19.11
N LEU A 516 38.88 3.66 -17.84
CA LEU A 516 39.80 4.22 -16.85
C LEU A 516 40.98 3.27 -16.58
N TRP A 517 40.72 1.96 -16.42
CA TRP A 517 41.75 0.95 -16.19
C TRP A 517 42.64 0.75 -17.40
N VAL A 518 42.06 0.60 -18.59
CA VAL A 518 42.79 0.46 -19.86
C VAL A 518 43.65 1.71 -20.14
N ALA A 519 43.11 2.91 -19.94
CA ALA A 519 43.86 4.16 -20.11
C ALA A 519 45.03 4.28 -19.10
N GLY A 520 44.81 3.85 -17.86
CA GLY A 520 45.85 3.82 -16.83
C GLY A 520 46.99 2.88 -17.19
N TRP A 521 46.68 1.69 -17.71
CA TRP A 521 47.67 0.72 -18.15
C TRP A 521 48.44 1.18 -19.39
N LEU A 522 47.75 1.70 -20.43
CA LEU A 522 48.37 2.22 -21.65
C LEU A 522 49.43 3.29 -21.36
N ARG A 523 49.18 4.16 -20.38
CA ARG A 523 50.13 5.20 -19.96
C ARG A 523 51.38 4.64 -19.29
N LYS A 524 51.22 3.60 -18.46
CA LYS A 524 52.30 3.01 -17.67
C LYS A 524 53.15 2.04 -18.49
N ALA A 525 52.53 1.20 -19.31
CA ALA A 525 53.20 0.10 -20.00
C ALA A 525 53.65 0.46 -21.43
N ARG A 526 53.04 1.46 -22.08
CA ARG A 526 53.32 1.89 -23.47
C ARG A 526 53.61 0.71 -24.45
N PRO A 527 52.70 -0.27 -24.55
CA PRO A 527 52.94 -1.48 -25.34
C PRO A 527 52.98 -1.15 -26.85
N SER A 528 53.89 -1.80 -27.58
CA SER A 528 53.98 -1.75 -29.05
C SER A 528 52.89 -2.59 -29.72
N GLU A 529 52.47 -3.69 -29.08
CA GLU A 529 51.45 -4.61 -29.56
C GLU A 529 50.34 -4.85 -28.53
N LEU A 530 49.14 -5.13 -29.03
CA LEU A 530 47.95 -5.43 -28.23
C LEU A 530 47.59 -6.89 -28.45
N TYR A 531 47.69 -7.70 -27.39
CA TYR A 531 47.00 -8.98 -27.28
C TYR A 531 45.63 -8.69 -26.67
N VAL A 532 44.72 -8.23 -27.53
CA VAL A 532 43.30 -8.11 -27.21
C VAL A 532 42.64 -9.33 -27.76
#